data_AF-A0A1H4XYP0-F1
#
_entry.id   AF-A0A1H4XYP0-F1
#
_cell.length_a   1.000
_cell.length_b   1.000
_cell.length_c   1.000
_cell.angle_alpha   90.00
_cell.angle_beta   90.00
_cell.angle_gamma   90.00
#
_symmetry.space_group_name_H-M   'P 1'
#
loop_
_entity.id
_entity.type
_entity.pdbx_description
1 polymer ?
#
loop_
_entity_poly.entity_id
_entity_poly.type
_entity_poly.pdbx_seq_one_letter_code
_entity_poly.pdbx_strand_id
1 'polypeptide(L)'
;MINELAKEIHQNNVKKGFYEDEKNIGEMLALIHSEVSEALEADRKGFYVPIENRIDWLNDLESDSEFKSDFTELVKDTFEDELADIMIRVMDLAAHKEINLEEHIKGKLRYNKMREYKHGKRY
;
A
#
# COMPACT_ATOMS: atom_id res chain seq x y z
N MET A 1 -2.12 -11.41 -10.03
CA MET A 1 -2.49 -11.13 -8.62
C MET A 1 -2.46 -9.62 -8.36
N ILE A 2 -1.32 -8.95 -8.55
CA ILE A 2 -1.18 -7.50 -8.30
C ILE A 2 -2.12 -6.69 -9.19
N ASN A 3 -2.20 -7.03 -10.47
CA ASN A 3 -3.07 -6.30 -11.39
C ASN A 3 -4.57 -6.48 -11.09
N GLU A 4 -4.98 -7.65 -10.59
CA GLU A 4 -6.38 -7.88 -10.24
C GLU A 4 -6.73 -7.12 -8.95
N LEU A 5 -5.84 -7.15 -7.95
CA LEU A 5 -5.99 -6.35 -6.74
C LEU A 5 -6.01 -4.84 -7.05
N ALA A 6 -5.14 -4.37 -7.95
CA ALA A 6 -5.12 -2.97 -8.38
C ALA A 6 -6.45 -2.54 -9.04
N LYS A 7 -7.04 -3.40 -9.88
CA LYS A 7 -8.36 -3.15 -10.47
C LYS A 7 -9.45 -3.09 -9.40
N GLU A 8 -9.42 -4.00 -8.43
CA GLU A 8 -10.40 -4.04 -7.34
C GLU A 8 -10.32 -2.77 -6.48
N ILE A 9 -9.11 -2.38 -6.05
CA ILE A 9 -8.85 -1.14 -5.31
C ILE A 9 -9.41 0.06 -6.10
N HIS A 10 -9.07 0.15 -7.38
CA HIS A 10 -9.50 1.27 -8.22
C HIS A 10 -11.02 1.32 -8.37
N GLN A 11 -11.66 0.17 -8.61
CA GLN A 11 -13.13 0.09 -8.68
C GLN A 11 -13.78 0.51 -7.37
N ASN A 12 -13.22 0.13 -6.23
CA ASN A 12 -13.71 0.54 -4.92
C ASN A 12 -13.57 2.05 -4.70
N ASN A 13 -12.46 2.66 -5.12
CA ASN A 13 -12.25 4.11 -5.03
C ASN A 13 -13.18 4.89 -5.98
N VAL A 14 -13.42 4.38 -7.18
CA VAL A 14 -14.42 4.93 -8.11
C VAL A 14 -15.82 4.89 -7.48
N LYS A 15 -16.23 3.75 -6.90
CA LYS A 15 -17.54 3.62 -6.22
C LYS A 15 -17.68 4.56 -5.00
N LYS A 16 -16.57 4.90 -4.34
CA LYS A 16 -16.52 5.86 -3.23
C LYS A 16 -16.46 7.32 -3.68
N GLY A 17 -16.49 7.60 -4.98
CA GLY A 17 -16.55 8.98 -5.52
C GLY A 17 -15.19 9.66 -5.68
N PHE A 18 -14.06 8.97 -5.48
CA PHE A 18 -12.73 9.60 -5.56
C PHE A 18 -12.28 10.00 -6.98
N TYR A 19 -13.07 9.63 -7.99
CA TYR A 19 -12.81 9.78 -9.42
C TYR A 19 -13.97 10.47 -10.17
N GLU A 20 -14.82 11.23 -9.48
CA GLU A 20 -15.89 12.02 -10.14
C GLU A 20 -15.32 13.17 -10.98
N ASP A 21 -14.19 13.73 -10.56
CA ASP A 21 -13.43 14.77 -11.26
C ASP A 21 -12.15 14.23 -11.91
N GLU A 22 -11.59 14.99 -12.86
CA GLU A 22 -10.29 14.70 -13.45
C GLU A 22 -9.19 14.66 -12.37
N LYS A 23 -8.39 13.58 -12.35
CA LYS A 23 -7.32 13.43 -11.35
C LYS A 23 -6.04 14.12 -11.78
N ASN A 24 -5.49 14.91 -10.86
CA ASN A 24 -4.13 15.42 -10.97
C ASN A 24 -3.12 14.37 -10.52
N ILE A 25 -2.15 14.04 -11.37
CA ILE A 25 -1.14 13.02 -11.05
C ILE A 25 -0.15 13.48 -9.99
N GLY A 26 0.14 14.78 -9.92
CA GLY A 26 0.95 15.35 -8.84
C GLY A 26 0.30 15.16 -7.48
N GLU A 27 -1.02 15.35 -7.37
CA GLU A 27 -1.77 15.11 -6.13
C GLU A 27 -1.73 13.64 -5.73
N MET A 28 -1.95 12.71 -6.67
CA MET A 28 -1.89 11.28 -6.39
C MET A 28 -0.48 10.85 -5.93
N LEU A 29 0.58 11.40 -6.53
CA LEU A 29 1.96 11.16 -6.10
C LEU A 29 2.25 11.76 -4.72
N ALA A 30 1.71 12.94 -4.42
CA ALA A 30 1.83 13.57 -3.10
C ALA A 30 1.12 12.75 -2.01
N LEU A 31 -0.02 12.16 -2.33
CA LEU A 31 -0.72 11.22 -1.43
C LEU A 31 0.06 9.94 -1.20
N ILE A 32 0.79 9.40 -2.19
CA ILE A 32 1.70 8.27 -1.92
C ILE A 32 2.82 8.69 -0.97
N HIS A 33 3.34 9.91 -1.15
CA HIS A 33 4.40 10.45 -0.30
C HIS A 33 3.94 10.74 1.14
N SER A 34 2.68 11.09 1.37
CA SER A 34 2.15 11.27 2.74
C SER A 34 2.22 9.97 3.52
N GLU A 35 1.79 8.84 2.96
CA GLU A 35 1.84 7.55 3.67
C GLU A 35 3.27 7.10 3.96
N VAL A 36 4.22 7.40 3.07
CA VAL A 36 5.65 7.17 3.36
C VAL A 36 6.10 7.96 4.59
N SER A 37 5.57 9.18 4.75
CA SER A 37 5.87 10.04 5.90
C SER A 37 5.16 9.55 7.16
N GLU A 38 3.94 9.03 7.05
CA GLU A 38 3.18 8.41 8.15
C GLU A 38 3.86 7.11 8.62
N ALA A 39 4.30 6.25 7.70
CA ALA A 39 5.11 5.08 8.02
C ALA A 39 6.40 5.46 8.78
N LEU A 40 7.13 6.48 8.30
CA LEU A 40 8.31 6.98 9.02
C LEU A 40 7.98 7.48 10.43
N GLU A 41 6.85 8.15 10.58
CA GLU A 41 6.39 8.66 11.87
C GLU A 41 5.95 7.54 12.83
N ALA A 42 5.29 6.50 12.32
CA ALA A 42 4.93 5.30 13.07
C ALA A 42 6.18 4.57 13.57
N ASP A 43 7.17 4.33 12.69
CA ASP A 43 8.48 3.75 13.04
C ASP A 43 9.18 4.57 14.13
N ARG A 44 9.23 5.89 13.97
CA ARG A 44 9.84 6.82 14.95
C ARG A 44 9.17 6.75 16.33
N LYS A 45 7.86 6.48 16.37
CA LYS A 45 7.08 6.34 17.61
C LYS A 45 7.10 4.93 18.18
N GLY A 46 7.62 3.94 17.45
CA GLY A 46 7.54 2.53 17.83
C GLY A 46 6.14 1.94 17.68
N PHE A 47 5.33 2.46 16.76
CA PHE A 47 3.97 2.00 16.51
C PHE A 47 3.99 0.87 15.48
N TYR A 48 3.88 -0.36 15.96
CA TYR A 48 3.84 -1.58 15.17
C TYR A 48 2.71 -2.48 15.66
N VAL A 49 2.23 -3.37 14.79
CA VAL A 49 1.29 -4.41 15.17
C VAL A 49 1.89 -5.28 16.30
N PRO A 50 1.19 -5.50 17.42
CA PRO A 50 1.77 -6.12 18.62
C PRO A 50 2.09 -7.63 18.47
N ILE A 51 1.57 -8.30 17.44
CA ILE A 51 1.65 -9.76 17.26
C ILE A 51 2.53 -10.07 16.06
N GLU A 52 3.86 -10.13 16.25
CA GLU A 52 4.86 -10.55 15.24
C GLU A 52 4.61 -10.01 13.81
N ASN A 53 4.07 -8.80 13.68
CA ASN A 53 3.68 -8.15 12.41
C ASN A 53 2.64 -8.95 11.59
N ARG A 54 1.70 -9.63 12.25
CA ARG A 54 0.65 -10.47 11.66
C ARG A 54 -0.74 -10.02 12.10
N ILE A 55 -1.67 -10.01 11.15
CA ILE A 55 -3.09 -9.65 11.38
C ILE A 55 -4.07 -10.71 10.87
N ASP A 56 -3.62 -11.95 10.61
CA ASP A 56 -4.48 -13.01 10.05
C ASP A 56 -5.73 -13.24 10.93
N TRP A 57 -5.54 -13.22 12.26
CA TRP A 57 -6.62 -13.33 13.25
C TRP A 57 -7.71 -12.27 13.09
N LEU A 58 -7.34 -11.06 12.62
CA LEU A 58 -8.26 -9.96 12.42
C LEU A 58 -9.10 -10.21 11.16
N ASN A 59 -8.48 -10.73 10.10
CA ASN A 59 -9.17 -11.07 8.84
C ASN A 59 -10.15 -12.23 8.99
N ASP A 60 -9.95 -13.08 9.99
CA ASP A 60 -10.81 -14.22 10.30
C ASP A 60 -12.02 -13.85 11.19
N LEU A 61 -12.14 -12.59 11.64
CA LEU A 61 -13.29 -12.13 12.44
C LEU A 61 -14.58 -12.08 11.61
N GLU A 62 -15.63 -12.73 12.11
CA GLU A 62 -16.95 -12.74 11.44
C GLU A 62 -17.73 -11.43 11.62
N SER A 63 -17.49 -10.70 12.72
CA SER A 63 -18.23 -9.49 13.07
C SER A 63 -17.51 -8.24 12.56
N ASP A 64 -18.13 -7.52 11.62
CA ASP A 64 -17.63 -6.22 11.13
C ASP A 64 -17.39 -5.20 12.25
N SER A 65 -18.19 -5.27 13.33
CA SER A 65 -18.05 -4.38 14.47
C SER A 65 -16.81 -4.71 15.30
N GLU A 66 -16.53 -5.99 15.50
CA GLU A 66 -15.33 -6.44 16.22
C GLU A 66 -14.09 -6.17 15.38
N PHE A 67 -14.12 -6.54 14.09
CA PHE A 67 -13.08 -6.20 13.14
C PHE A 67 -12.73 -4.72 13.17
N LYS A 68 -13.74 -3.84 13.08
CA LYS A 68 -13.50 -2.40 13.06
C LYS A 68 -12.89 -1.90 14.36
N SER A 69 -13.35 -2.42 15.51
CA SER A 69 -12.82 -2.06 16.82
C SER A 69 -11.35 -2.46 16.92
N ASP A 70 -11.06 -3.74 16.66
CA ASP A 70 -9.73 -4.32 16.81
C ASP A 70 -8.74 -3.74 15.80
N PHE A 71 -9.16 -3.51 14.55
CA PHE A 71 -8.34 -2.82 13.55
C PHE A 71 -7.96 -1.43 14.04
N THR A 72 -8.93 -0.65 14.54
CA THR A 72 -8.70 0.73 14.97
C THR A 72 -7.77 0.82 16.18
N GLU A 73 -7.87 -0.14 17.11
CA GLU A 73 -7.08 -0.14 18.34
C GLU A 73 -5.68 -0.76 18.17
N LEU A 74 -5.52 -1.75 17.29
CA LEU A 74 -4.32 -2.59 17.24
C LEU A 74 -3.51 -2.48 15.94
N VAL A 75 -4.11 -1.98 14.87
CA VAL A 75 -3.48 -1.95 13.53
C VAL A 75 -3.41 -0.55 12.94
N LYS A 76 -4.45 0.27 13.14
CA LYS A 76 -4.52 1.59 12.54
C LYS A 76 -3.34 2.47 12.98
N ASP A 77 -2.79 3.25 12.03
CA ASP A 77 -1.66 4.17 12.23
C ASP A 77 -0.34 3.44 12.63
N THR A 78 -0.27 2.12 12.48
CA THR A 78 0.95 1.33 12.67
C THR A 78 1.81 1.33 11.42
N PHE A 79 3.10 1.03 11.57
CA PHE A 79 4.02 0.93 10.43
C PHE A 79 3.53 -0.02 9.33
N GLU A 80 2.96 -1.17 9.71
CA GLU A 80 2.42 -2.16 8.76
C GLU A 80 1.22 -1.63 7.97
N ASP A 81 0.32 -0.90 8.64
CA ASP A 81 -0.86 -0.28 8.03
C ASP A 81 -0.44 0.77 6.98
N GLU A 82 0.49 1.64 7.35
CA GLU A 82 1.00 2.68 6.45
C GLU A 82 1.75 2.09 5.24
N LEU A 83 2.47 0.98 5.41
CA LEU A 83 3.06 0.25 4.29
C LEU A 83 1.98 -0.33 3.35
N ALA A 84 0.86 -0.79 3.90
CA ALA A 84 -0.27 -1.24 3.10
C ALA A 84 -0.90 -0.07 2.33
N ASP A 85 -1.06 1.09 2.96
CA ASP A 85 -1.61 2.29 2.32
C ASP A 85 -0.73 2.80 1.16
N ILE A 86 0.60 2.78 1.31
CA ILE A 86 1.54 3.05 0.20
C ILE A 86 1.23 2.13 -0.99
N MET A 87 1.11 0.83 -0.72
CA MET A 87 0.85 -0.16 -1.77
C MET A 87 -0.52 0.04 -2.43
N ILE A 88 -1.55 0.31 -1.64
CA ILE A 88 -2.91 0.57 -2.12
C ILE A 88 -2.91 1.79 -3.05
N ARG A 89 -2.27 2.89 -2.66
CA ARG A 89 -2.21 4.11 -3.48
C ARG A 89 -1.40 3.94 -4.77
N VAL A 90 -0.28 3.20 -4.71
CA VAL A 90 0.51 2.87 -5.90
C VAL A 90 -0.30 2.00 -6.87
N MET A 91 -1.02 1.01 -6.36
CA MET A 91 -1.85 0.12 -7.17
C MET A 91 -3.04 0.85 -7.79
N ASP A 92 -3.72 1.72 -7.03
CA ASP A 92 -4.81 2.55 -7.53
C ASP A 92 -4.34 3.48 -8.67
N LEU A 93 -3.21 4.16 -8.47
CA LEU A 93 -2.60 5.00 -9.51
C LEU A 93 -2.23 4.19 -10.76
N ALA A 94 -1.67 2.99 -10.59
CA ALA A 94 -1.31 2.13 -11.72
C ALA A 94 -2.56 1.69 -12.51
N ALA A 95 -3.62 1.27 -11.82
CA ALA A 95 -4.88 0.89 -12.45
C ALA A 95 -5.55 2.08 -13.16
N HIS A 96 -5.59 3.25 -12.53
CA HIS A 96 -6.09 4.49 -13.13
C HIS A 96 -5.33 4.86 -14.41
N LYS A 97 -4.03 4.57 -14.48
CA LYS A 97 -3.18 4.80 -15.67
C LYS A 97 -3.13 3.62 -16.65
N GLU A 98 -3.92 2.58 -16.43
CA GLU A 98 -3.92 1.36 -17.25
C GLU A 98 -2.53 0.69 -17.35
N ILE A 99 -1.71 0.84 -16.30
CA ILE A 99 -0.36 0.28 -16.23
C ILE A 99 -0.43 -1.17 -15.76
N ASN A 100 0.19 -2.08 -16.52
CA ASN A 100 0.43 -3.45 -16.09
C ASN A 100 1.58 -3.50 -15.07
N LEU A 101 1.29 -3.12 -13.83
CA LEU A 101 2.27 -3.00 -12.76
C LEU A 101 2.99 -4.34 -12.48
N GLU A 102 2.26 -5.46 -12.53
CA GLU A 102 2.84 -6.79 -12.30
C GLU A 102 3.95 -7.13 -13.31
N GLU A 103 3.76 -6.85 -14.60
CA GLU A 103 4.78 -7.10 -15.63
C GLU A 103 5.98 -6.14 -15.50
N HIS A 104 5.74 -4.87 -15.15
CA HIS A 104 6.82 -3.93 -14.84
C HIS A 104 7.66 -4.39 -13.64
N ILE A 105 7.02 -4.90 -12.58
CA ILE A 105 7.71 -5.48 -11.42
C ILE A 105 8.53 -6.71 -11.84
N LYS A 106 7.95 -7.67 -12.57
CA LYS A 106 8.66 -8.86 -13.07
C LYS A 106 9.89 -8.48 -13.90
N GLY A 107 9.74 -7.54 -14.83
CA GLY A 107 10.83 -7.01 -15.64
C GLY A 107 11.93 -6.38 -14.79
N LYS A 108 11.55 -5.54 -13.82
CA LYS A 108 12.50 -4.87 -12.91
C LYS A 108 13.25 -5.86 -12.03
N LEU A 109 12.57 -6.87 -11.48
CA LEU A 109 13.21 -7.93 -10.68
C LEU A 109 14.21 -8.74 -11.50
N ARG A 110 13.85 -9.11 -12.74
CA ARG A 110 14.78 -9.80 -13.66
C ARG A 110 16.03 -8.96 -13.92
N TYR A 111 15.85 -7.67 -14.21
CA TYR A 111 16.96 -6.75 -14.43
C TYR A 111 17.83 -6.55 -13.17
N ASN A 112 17.22 -6.38 -12.00
CA ASN A 112 17.96 -6.20 -10.74
C ASN A 112 18.84 -7.42 -10.39
N LYS A 113 18.38 -8.65 -10.71
CA LYS A 113 19.19 -9.88 -10.55
C LYS A 113 20.46 -9.90 -11.40
N MET A 114 20.50 -9.15 -12.49
CA MET A 114 21.67 -9.06 -13.39
C MET A 114 22.68 -8.01 -12.94
N ARG A 115 22.32 -7.15 -11.99
CA ARG A 115 23.20 -6.06 -11.58
C ARG A 115 24.19 -6.51 -10.52
N GLU A 116 25.35 -5.87 -10.51
CA GLU A 116 26.37 -6.08 -9.48
C GLU A 116 25.86 -5.73 -8.08
N TYR A 117 26.48 -6.30 -7.05
CA TYR A 117 26.12 -6.10 -5.65
C TYR A 117 26.05 -4.61 -5.28
N LYS A 118 24.90 -4.19 -4.72
CA LYS A 118 24.53 -2.78 -4.44
C LYS A 118 24.61 -1.80 -5.62
N HIS A 119 24.94 -2.27 -6.83
CA HIS A 119 25.17 -1.43 -8.00
C HIS A 119 26.22 -0.34 -7.74
N GLY A 120 27.22 -0.64 -6.90
CA GLY A 120 28.23 0.31 -6.44
C GLY A 120 27.77 1.33 -5.38
N LYS A 121 26.55 1.22 -4.84
CA LYS A 121 26.05 2.10 -3.78
C LYS A 121 26.51 1.67 -2.38
N ARG A 122 26.53 2.61 -1.43
CA ARG A 122 26.86 2.33 -0.02
C ARG A 122 25.68 1.69 0.73
N TYR A 123 24.48 2.11 0.40
CA TYR A 123 23.18 1.63 0.87
C TYR A 123 22.22 1.55 -0.32
#